data_AF-A0AAV5ZHC9-F1
#
_entry.id   AF-A0AAV5ZHC9-F1
#
_cell.length_a   1.000
_cell.length_b   1.000
_cell.length_c   1.000
_cell.angle_alpha   90.00
_cell.angle_beta   90.00
_cell.angle_gamma   90.00
#
_symmetry.space_group_name_H-M   'P 1'
#
loop_
_entity.id
_entity.type
_entity.pdbx_description
1 polymer ?
#
loop_
_entity_poly.entity_id
_entity_poly.type
_entity_poly.pdbx_seq_one_letter_code
_entity_poly.pdbx_strand_id
1 'polypeptide(L)'
;MSTRITTAVPLMPVQEHIDAAIQDLLRGCPDPARLSAAERRGIIARYSAVLEGNFIYWMTAAHLAVASRVADTIVEDNLREEVRDNHPGMLRRFAVAAHAVPTDADALAVTPDLERVRRFVGQLSAPRILTMMAFFEGWITRFMPYLAELARRQGSSEQEYTDVHGVVDVVHSRELFRALEAELALASDPPEPAELLGGVELLAALLHSILHPASNGSHP
;
A
#
# COMPACT_ATOMS: atom_id res chain seq x y z
N MET A 1 -37.03 -17.11 -18.46
CA MET A 1 -35.80 -16.31 -18.24
C MET A 1 -35.94 -15.68 -16.86
N SER A 2 -35.23 -16.22 -15.87
CA SER A 2 -35.27 -15.70 -14.50
C SER A 2 -34.26 -14.56 -14.43
N THR A 3 -34.75 -13.34 -14.27
CA THR A 3 -33.92 -12.16 -13.99
C THR A 3 -33.26 -12.38 -12.62
N ARG A 4 -31.99 -12.78 -12.60
CA ARG A 4 -31.20 -12.74 -11.36
C ARG A 4 -31.04 -11.26 -11.01
N ILE A 5 -31.64 -10.85 -9.91
CA ILE A 5 -31.31 -9.61 -9.24
C ILE A 5 -29.90 -9.84 -8.69
N THR A 6 -28.89 -9.21 -9.29
CA THR A 6 -27.53 -9.17 -8.74
C THR A 6 -27.63 -8.40 -7.42
N THR A 7 -27.65 -9.13 -6.30
CA THR A 7 -27.53 -8.51 -4.98
C THR A 7 -26.15 -7.88 -4.92
N ALA A 8 -26.10 -6.55 -4.77
CA ALA A 8 -24.85 -5.83 -4.58
C ALA A 8 -24.08 -6.45 -3.41
N VAL A 9 -22.79 -6.75 -3.61
CA VAL A 9 -21.93 -7.20 -2.52
C VAL A 9 -21.86 -6.07 -1.50
N PRO A 10 -22.20 -6.31 -0.22
CA PRO A 10 -22.04 -5.28 0.80
C PRO A 10 -20.55 -5.02 0.99
N LEU A 11 -20.09 -3.81 0.64
CA LEU A 11 -18.69 -3.41 0.86
C LEU A 11 -18.37 -3.05 2.31
N MET A 12 -19.39 -2.81 3.14
CA MET A 12 -19.21 -2.41 4.54
C MET A 12 -18.34 -3.40 5.34
N PRO A 13 -18.54 -4.73 5.30
CA PRO A 13 -17.65 -5.68 5.99
C PRO A 13 -16.21 -5.64 5.48
N VAL A 14 -15.99 -5.36 4.18
CA VAL A 14 -14.65 -5.23 3.60
C VAL A 14 -13.98 -3.94 4.10
N GLN A 15 -14.71 -2.82 4.11
CA GLN A 15 -14.23 -1.54 4.65
C GLN A 15 -13.89 -1.63 6.13
N GLU A 16 -14.76 -2.23 6.95
CA GLU A 16 -14.53 -2.45 8.38
C GLU A 16 -13.29 -3.31 8.64
N HIS A 17 -13.10 -4.37 7.85
CA HIS A 17 -11.91 -5.21 7.96
C HIS A 17 -10.64 -4.46 7.57
N ILE A 18 -10.69 -3.69 6.48
CA ILE A 18 -9.55 -2.85 6.05
C ILE A 18 -9.20 -1.84 7.14
N ASP A 19 -10.17 -1.15 7.70
CA ASP A 19 -9.93 -0.19 8.78
C ASP A 19 -9.33 -0.86 10.01
N ALA A 20 -9.83 -2.02 10.41
CA ALA A 20 -9.25 -2.80 11.50
C ALA A 20 -7.79 -3.20 11.22
N ALA A 21 -7.51 -3.74 10.03
CA ALA A 21 -6.15 -4.12 9.63
C ALA A 21 -5.17 -2.93 9.64
N ILE A 22 -5.63 -1.75 9.20
CA ILE A 22 -4.83 -0.52 9.25
C ILE A 22 -4.55 -0.12 10.70
N GLN A 23 -5.56 -0.12 11.57
CA GLN A 23 -5.39 0.21 12.98
C GLN A 23 -4.43 -0.76 13.67
N ASP A 24 -4.49 -2.05 13.34
CA ASP A 24 -3.61 -3.06 13.90
C ASP A 24 -2.15 -2.81 13.51
N LEU A 25 -1.89 -2.50 12.24
CA LEU A 25 -0.55 -2.14 11.76
C LEU A 25 -0.02 -0.86 12.43
N LEU A 26 -0.86 0.18 12.54
CA LEU A 26 -0.46 1.44 13.18
C LEU A 26 -0.15 1.24 14.67
N ARG A 27 -0.92 0.40 15.37
CA ARG A 27 -0.63 0.01 16.77
C ARG A 27 0.66 -0.80 16.88
N GLY A 28 1.03 -1.53 15.83
CA GLY A 28 2.27 -2.28 15.73
C GLY A 28 3.51 -1.42 15.45
N CYS A 29 3.37 -0.13 15.10
CA CYS A 29 4.52 0.73 14.84
C CYS A 29 5.37 0.92 16.12
N PRO A 30 6.69 0.70 16.06
CA PRO A 30 7.56 0.92 17.21
C PRO A 30 7.72 2.42 17.51
N ASP A 31 7.76 2.80 18.78
CA ASP A 31 7.95 4.20 19.20
C ASP A 31 9.24 4.81 18.59
N PRO A 32 9.14 5.86 17.75
CA PRO A 32 10.30 6.48 17.11
C PRO A 32 11.39 6.96 18.08
N ALA A 33 10.99 7.31 19.31
CA ALA A 33 11.90 7.77 20.36
C ALA A 33 12.71 6.63 20.99
N ARG A 34 12.21 5.39 20.93
CA ARG A 34 12.86 4.19 21.51
C ARG A 34 13.75 3.45 20.53
N LEU A 35 13.62 3.75 19.23
CA LEU A 35 14.48 3.20 18.19
C LEU A 35 15.89 3.83 18.24
N SER A 36 16.90 3.04 17.87
CA SER A 36 18.22 3.53 17.51
C SER A 36 18.20 4.24 16.15
N ALA A 37 19.27 4.96 15.82
CA ALA A 37 19.40 5.60 14.50
C ALA A 37 19.43 4.56 13.36
N ALA A 38 20.07 3.41 13.60
CA ALA A 38 20.13 2.33 12.62
C ALA A 38 18.74 1.71 12.35
N GLU A 39 17.92 1.52 13.38
CA GLU A 39 16.57 0.97 13.22
C GLU A 39 15.64 1.95 12.49
N ARG A 40 15.65 3.24 12.86
CA ARG A 40 14.89 4.28 12.14
C ARG A 40 15.26 4.34 10.66
N ARG A 41 16.56 4.40 10.39
CA ARG A 41 17.11 4.38 9.03
C ARG A 41 16.66 3.12 8.28
N GLY A 42 16.70 1.96 8.93
CA GLY A 42 16.27 0.69 8.34
C GLY A 42 14.80 0.68 7.93
N ILE A 43 13.89 1.24 8.75
CA ILE A 43 12.47 1.32 8.41
C ILE A 43 12.27 2.17 7.15
N ILE A 44 12.86 3.38 7.10
CA ILE A 44 12.75 4.28 5.94
C ILE A 44 13.35 3.62 4.69
N ALA A 45 14.50 2.97 4.84
CA ALA A 45 15.17 2.28 3.73
C ALA A 45 14.33 1.12 3.18
N ARG A 46 13.78 0.25 4.03
CA ARG A 46 12.91 -0.85 3.58
C ARG A 46 11.62 -0.35 2.96
N TYR A 47 11.00 0.68 3.55
CA TYR A 47 9.85 1.36 2.96
C TYR A 47 10.15 1.85 1.54
N SER A 48 11.27 2.56 1.37
CA SER A 48 11.70 3.09 0.08
C SER A 48 12.02 1.99 -0.93
N ALA A 49 12.68 0.91 -0.48
CA ALA A 49 13.00 -0.25 -1.32
C ALA A 49 11.75 -0.95 -1.88
N VAL A 50 10.66 -0.93 -1.12
CA VAL A 50 9.37 -1.46 -1.56
C VAL A 50 8.67 -0.46 -2.47
N LEU A 51 8.40 0.77 -2.01
CA LEU A 51 7.41 1.61 -2.70
C LEU A 51 7.93 2.31 -3.95
N GLU A 52 9.21 2.70 -4.00
CA GLU A 52 9.76 3.49 -5.12
C GLU A 52 9.56 2.80 -6.48
N GLY A 53 9.60 1.47 -6.51
CA GLY A 53 9.42 0.69 -7.75
C GLY A 53 8.10 -0.05 -7.89
N ASN A 54 7.27 -0.12 -6.83
CA ASN A 54 6.16 -1.07 -6.83
C ASN A 54 4.75 -0.45 -6.81
N PHE A 55 4.56 0.79 -6.37
CA PHE A 55 3.23 1.40 -6.41
C PHE A 55 2.71 1.51 -7.85
N ILE A 56 3.48 2.12 -8.74
CA ILE A 56 3.16 2.21 -10.18
C ILE A 56 2.93 0.82 -10.77
N TYR A 57 3.74 -0.17 -10.41
CA TYR A 57 3.59 -1.54 -10.90
C TYR A 57 2.25 -2.17 -10.45
N TRP A 58 1.87 -2.02 -9.19
CA TRP A 58 0.60 -2.54 -8.66
C TRP A 58 -0.60 -1.81 -9.26
N MET A 59 -0.53 -0.49 -9.38
CA MET A 59 -1.62 0.31 -9.96
C MET A 59 -1.75 0.07 -11.47
N THR A 60 -0.64 -0.17 -12.17
CA THR A 60 -0.66 -0.63 -13.58
C THR A 60 -1.35 -1.99 -13.70
N ALA A 61 -1.08 -2.93 -12.80
CA ALA A 61 -1.79 -4.21 -12.79
C ALA A 61 -3.29 -4.03 -12.55
N ALA A 62 -3.69 -3.08 -11.69
CA ALA A 62 -5.10 -2.70 -11.52
C ALA A 62 -5.70 -2.18 -12.83
N HIS A 63 -5.01 -1.24 -13.49
CA HIS A 63 -5.48 -0.64 -14.75
C HIS A 63 -5.66 -1.68 -15.86
N LEU A 64 -4.75 -2.65 -15.94
CA LEU A 64 -4.85 -3.75 -16.89
C LEU A 64 -5.98 -4.74 -16.57
N ALA A 65 -6.43 -4.81 -15.32
CA ALA A 65 -7.40 -5.81 -14.86
C ALA A 65 -8.84 -5.30 -14.87
N VAL A 66 -9.07 -4.00 -14.67
CA VAL A 66 -10.42 -3.42 -14.52
C VAL A 66 -11.21 -3.44 -15.83
N ALA A 67 -12.51 -3.70 -15.73
CA ALA A 67 -13.40 -3.76 -16.90
C ALA A 67 -14.42 -2.61 -16.95
N SER A 68 -14.75 -2.01 -15.80
CA SER A 68 -15.66 -0.88 -15.73
C SER A 68 -14.96 0.41 -16.10
N ARG A 69 -15.65 1.26 -16.88
CA ARG A 69 -15.13 2.60 -17.21
C ARG A 69 -14.92 3.46 -15.96
N VAL A 70 -15.72 3.26 -14.92
CA VAL A 70 -15.57 4.01 -13.66
C VAL A 70 -14.27 3.63 -12.96
N ALA A 71 -13.98 2.34 -12.81
CA ALA A 71 -12.73 1.89 -12.22
C ALA A 71 -11.53 2.28 -13.08
N ASP A 72 -11.63 2.13 -14.41
CA ASP A 72 -10.59 2.52 -15.36
C ASP A 72 -10.19 4.00 -15.21
N THR A 73 -11.16 4.92 -15.17
CA THR A 73 -10.88 6.35 -14.98
C THR A 73 -10.22 6.64 -13.63
N ILE A 74 -10.73 6.05 -12.54
CA ILE A 74 -10.18 6.27 -11.20
C ILE A 74 -8.73 5.79 -11.10
N VAL A 75 -8.46 4.58 -11.60
CA VAL A 75 -7.12 3.99 -11.58
C VAL A 75 -6.17 4.75 -12.51
N GLU A 76 -6.63 5.17 -13.69
CA GLU A 76 -5.84 5.96 -14.62
C GLU A 76 -5.48 7.33 -14.04
N ASP A 77 -6.42 8.02 -13.39
CA ASP A 77 -6.16 9.32 -12.79
C ASP A 77 -5.13 9.23 -11.65
N ASN A 78 -5.22 8.20 -10.81
CA ASN A 78 -4.23 7.90 -9.77
C ASN A 78 -2.83 7.62 -10.37
N LEU A 79 -2.74 6.76 -11.40
CA LEU A 79 -1.49 6.51 -12.12
C LEU A 79 -0.90 7.77 -12.74
N ARG A 80 -1.76 8.61 -13.34
CA ARG A 80 -1.33 9.86 -13.96
C ARG A 80 -0.75 10.81 -12.94
N GLU A 81 -1.35 10.92 -11.75
CA GLU A 81 -0.83 11.73 -10.66
C GLU A 81 0.55 11.25 -10.22
N GLU A 82 0.65 9.97 -9.86
CA GLU A 82 1.89 9.33 -9.39
C GLU A 82 3.07 9.56 -10.35
N VAL A 83 2.81 9.42 -11.66
CA VAL A 83 3.82 9.61 -12.72
C VAL A 83 4.09 11.08 -13.00
N ARG A 84 3.05 11.91 -13.13
CA ARG A 84 3.18 13.34 -13.48
C ARG A 84 3.96 14.09 -12.41
N ASP A 85 3.67 13.80 -11.15
CA ASP A 85 4.26 14.50 -10.02
C ASP A 85 5.57 13.84 -9.55
N ASN A 86 5.89 12.66 -10.10
CA ASN A 86 7.12 11.90 -9.82
C ASN A 86 7.23 11.55 -8.32
N HIS A 87 6.18 10.92 -7.80
CA HIS A 87 6.11 10.42 -6.43
C HIS A 87 7.28 9.47 -6.07
N PRO A 88 7.75 8.56 -6.97
CA PRO A 88 8.99 7.80 -6.72
C PRO A 88 10.21 8.69 -6.49
N GLY A 89 10.33 9.77 -7.26
CA GLY A 89 11.37 10.77 -7.09
C GLY A 89 11.24 11.55 -5.78
N MET A 90 10.02 11.86 -5.33
CA MET A 90 9.77 12.46 -4.00
C MET A 90 10.25 11.51 -2.90
N LEU A 91 9.85 10.24 -2.95
CA LEU A 91 10.27 9.22 -1.98
C LEU A 91 11.79 9.06 -1.96
N ARG A 92 12.44 9.07 -3.13
CA ARG A 92 13.90 9.02 -3.22
C ARG A 92 14.55 10.22 -2.54
N ARG A 93 14.04 11.44 -2.75
CA ARG A 93 14.55 12.66 -2.08
C ARG A 93 14.40 12.56 -0.57
N PHE A 94 13.24 12.12 -0.10
CA PHE A 94 12.96 11.86 1.31
C PHE A 94 13.97 10.90 1.93
N ALA A 95 14.21 9.75 1.28
CA ALA A 95 15.16 8.75 1.74
C ALA A 95 16.61 9.27 1.76
N VAL A 96 17.02 10.04 0.75
CA VAL A 96 18.35 10.68 0.71
C VAL A 96 18.52 11.65 1.87
N ALA A 97 17.55 12.53 2.09
CA ALA A 97 17.59 13.54 3.15
C ALA A 97 17.61 12.90 4.56
N ALA A 98 16.98 11.74 4.73
CA ALA A 98 17.01 10.96 5.98
C ALA A 98 18.26 10.06 6.14
N HIS A 99 19.24 10.14 5.22
CA HIS A 99 20.39 9.24 5.17
C HIS A 99 20.00 7.75 5.15
N ALA A 100 18.90 7.45 4.46
CA ALA A 100 18.23 6.15 4.46
C ALA A 100 18.03 5.56 3.06
N VAL A 101 18.91 5.89 2.12
CA VAL A 101 18.96 5.24 0.80
C VAL A 101 19.06 3.72 0.99
N PRO A 102 18.19 2.91 0.35
CA PRO A 102 18.19 1.45 0.50
C PRO A 102 19.54 0.81 0.16
N THR A 103 19.92 -0.19 0.94
CA THR A 103 21.00 -1.13 0.63
C THR A 103 20.44 -2.46 0.15
N ASP A 104 21.29 -3.33 -0.39
CA ASP A 104 20.91 -4.69 -0.76
C ASP A 104 20.34 -5.48 0.42
N ALA A 105 20.87 -5.26 1.63
CA ALA A 105 20.36 -5.92 2.84
C ALA A 105 18.92 -5.48 3.17
N ASP A 106 18.60 -4.20 2.97
CA ASP A 106 17.24 -3.70 3.19
C ASP A 106 16.27 -4.30 2.17
N ALA A 107 16.67 -4.36 0.90
CA ALA A 107 15.86 -4.95 -0.17
C ALA A 107 15.65 -6.46 0.05
N LEU A 108 16.69 -7.20 0.41
CA LEU A 108 16.61 -8.64 0.67
C LEU A 108 15.70 -8.95 1.87
N ALA A 109 15.69 -8.10 2.90
CA ALA A 109 14.87 -8.30 4.10
C ALA A 109 13.36 -8.30 3.80
N VAL A 110 12.91 -7.58 2.76
CA VAL A 110 11.49 -7.45 2.37
C VAL A 110 11.13 -8.24 1.12
N THR A 111 12.13 -8.77 0.40
CA THR A 111 11.94 -9.47 -0.88
C THR A 111 10.95 -10.63 -0.80
N PRO A 112 10.99 -11.52 0.22
CA PRO A 112 10.06 -12.66 0.25
C PRO A 112 8.58 -12.26 0.31
N ASP A 113 8.26 -11.21 1.08
CA ASP A 113 6.91 -10.65 1.19
C ASP A 113 6.53 -9.87 -0.07
N LEU A 114 7.46 -9.08 -0.61
CA LEU A 114 7.24 -8.31 -1.84
C LEU A 114 6.93 -9.22 -3.02
N GLU A 115 7.64 -10.34 -3.16
CA GLU A 115 7.38 -11.33 -4.21
C GLU A 115 6.01 -12.01 -4.05
N ARG A 116 5.48 -12.15 -2.83
CA ARG A 116 4.10 -12.63 -2.62
C ARG A 116 3.09 -11.61 -3.15
N VAL A 117 3.28 -10.33 -2.85
CA VAL A 117 2.42 -9.26 -3.37
C VAL A 117 2.49 -9.19 -4.90
N ARG A 118 3.70 -9.28 -5.49
CA ARG A 118 3.88 -9.30 -6.95
C ARG A 118 3.16 -10.48 -7.61
N ARG A 119 3.26 -11.68 -7.04
CA ARG A 119 2.51 -12.85 -7.53
C ARG A 119 1.00 -12.69 -7.38
N PHE A 120 0.54 -12.03 -6.34
CA PHE A 120 -0.88 -11.73 -6.14
C PHE A 120 -1.42 -10.78 -7.22
N VAL A 121 -0.77 -9.63 -7.43
CA VAL A 121 -1.19 -8.68 -8.47
C VAL A 121 -1.05 -9.26 -9.88
N GLY A 122 -0.08 -10.14 -10.10
CA GLY A 122 0.12 -10.85 -11.37
C GLY A 122 -1.03 -11.79 -11.76
N GLN A 123 -1.99 -12.05 -10.87
CA GLN A 123 -3.22 -12.79 -11.18
C GLN A 123 -4.24 -11.91 -11.92
N LEU A 124 -4.03 -10.59 -11.99
CA LEU A 124 -4.88 -9.63 -12.71
C LEU A 124 -6.36 -9.74 -12.34
N SER A 125 -6.65 -9.93 -11.05
CA SER A 125 -8.01 -9.93 -10.52
C SER A 125 -8.39 -8.53 -10.03
N ALA A 126 -9.18 -7.79 -10.82
CA ALA A 126 -9.53 -6.40 -10.52
C ALA A 126 -10.14 -6.20 -9.12
N PRO A 127 -11.19 -6.93 -8.69
CA PRO A 127 -11.75 -6.73 -7.35
C PRO A 127 -10.70 -6.92 -6.25
N ARG A 128 -9.86 -7.95 -6.37
CA ARG A 128 -8.84 -8.29 -5.36
C ARG A 128 -7.71 -7.27 -5.32
N ILE A 129 -7.28 -6.76 -6.48
CA ILE A 129 -6.25 -5.71 -6.55
C ILE A 129 -6.80 -4.38 -6.02
N LEU A 130 -8.02 -3.99 -6.40
CA LEU A 130 -8.65 -2.76 -5.91
C LEU A 130 -8.85 -2.78 -4.38
N THR A 131 -9.25 -3.92 -3.81
CA THR A 131 -9.32 -4.08 -2.34
C THR A 131 -7.95 -3.91 -1.68
N MET A 132 -6.90 -4.50 -2.25
CA MET A 132 -5.52 -4.33 -1.77
C MET A 132 -5.05 -2.88 -1.83
N MET A 133 -5.31 -2.18 -2.93
CA MET A 133 -4.91 -0.78 -3.12
C MET A 133 -5.70 0.16 -2.22
N ALA A 134 -7.00 -0.06 -2.02
CA ALA A 134 -7.82 0.74 -1.10
C ALA A 134 -7.31 0.66 0.35
N PHE A 135 -6.89 -0.54 0.77
CA PHE A 135 -6.20 -0.75 2.04
C PHE A 135 -4.86 0.00 2.09
N PHE A 136 -4.06 -0.08 1.03
CA PHE A 136 -2.74 0.53 1.00
C PHE A 136 -2.79 2.05 1.18
N GLU A 137 -3.65 2.73 0.42
CA GLU A 137 -3.76 4.19 0.48
C GLU A 137 -4.41 4.67 1.79
N GLY A 138 -5.37 3.90 2.32
CA GLY A 138 -5.91 4.15 3.65
C GLY A 138 -4.83 4.01 4.74
N TRP A 139 -3.89 3.07 4.58
CA TRP A 139 -2.75 2.93 5.47
C TRP A 139 -1.74 4.07 5.31
N ILE A 140 -1.30 4.37 4.08
CA ILE A 140 -0.29 5.41 3.79
C ILE A 140 -0.69 6.74 4.43
N THR A 141 -1.93 7.17 4.21
CA THR A 141 -2.46 8.43 4.74
C THR A 141 -2.17 8.56 6.24
N ARG A 142 -2.43 7.48 6.99
CA ARG A 142 -2.33 7.45 8.44
C ARG A 142 -0.90 7.17 8.92
N PHE A 143 -0.06 6.59 8.06
CA PHE A 143 1.33 6.26 8.35
C PHE A 143 2.28 7.44 8.12
N MET A 144 1.96 8.39 7.25
CA MET A 144 2.86 9.51 6.91
C MET A 144 3.36 10.31 8.13
N PRO A 145 2.56 10.63 9.17
CA PRO A 145 3.07 11.31 10.36
C PRO A 145 4.16 10.52 11.10
N TYR A 146 4.03 9.19 11.14
CA TYR A 146 5.03 8.32 11.74
C TYR A 146 6.32 8.32 10.92
N LEU A 147 6.21 8.19 9.59
CA LEU A 147 7.36 8.19 8.70
C LEU A 147 8.12 9.52 8.75
N ALA A 148 7.40 10.65 8.79
CA ALA A 148 7.98 11.97 8.97
C ALA A 148 8.78 12.09 10.29
N GLU A 149 8.23 11.58 11.39
CA GLU A 149 8.91 11.60 12.68
C GLU A 149 10.19 10.74 12.69
N LEU A 150 10.20 9.59 12.01
CA LEU A 150 11.43 8.80 11.82
C LEU A 150 12.50 9.61 11.08
N ALA A 151 12.14 10.26 9.98
CA ALA A 151 13.08 11.05 9.17
C ALA A 151 13.58 12.30 9.91
N ARG A 152 12.70 12.99 10.63
CA ARG A 152 13.07 14.14 11.48
C ARG A 152 14.10 13.74 12.53
N ARG A 153 13.92 12.58 13.17
CA ARG A 153 14.89 12.02 14.14
C ARG A 153 16.19 11.54 13.50
N GLN A 154 16.21 11.34 12.18
CA GLN A 154 17.41 11.11 11.38
C GLN A 154 18.08 12.42 10.92
N GLY A 155 17.53 13.59 11.27
CA GLY A 155 18.06 14.89 10.90
C GLY A 155 17.55 15.41 9.55
N SER A 156 16.57 14.76 8.94
CA SER A 156 15.94 15.27 7.70
C SER A 156 15.03 16.47 8.00
N SER A 157 15.05 17.44 7.09
CA SER A 157 14.05 18.52 7.00
C SER A 157 13.14 18.38 5.78
N GLU A 158 13.35 17.37 4.94
CA GLU A 158 12.53 17.06 3.76
C GLU A 158 11.21 16.44 4.22
N GLN A 159 10.08 16.99 3.75
CA GLN A 159 8.72 16.65 4.18
C GLN A 159 7.73 16.52 3.02
N GLU A 160 8.13 16.84 1.78
CA GLU A 160 7.24 16.90 0.62
C GLU A 160 6.47 15.59 0.44
N TYR A 161 7.19 14.45 0.47
CA TYR A 161 6.57 13.14 0.32
C TYR A 161 5.50 12.87 1.39
N THR A 162 5.78 13.17 2.66
CA THR A 162 4.84 12.90 3.76
C THR A 162 3.67 13.88 3.80
N ASP A 163 3.86 15.11 3.34
CA ASP A 163 2.82 16.14 3.29
C ASP A 163 1.79 15.85 2.19
N VAL A 164 2.26 15.45 1.00
CA VAL A 164 1.40 15.08 -0.13
C VAL A 164 0.56 13.86 0.24
N HIS A 165 1.21 12.76 0.64
CA HIS A 165 0.54 11.50 0.94
C HIS A 165 -0.27 11.53 2.26
N GLY A 166 -0.04 12.51 3.15
CA GLY A 166 -0.83 12.69 4.36
C GLY A 166 -2.24 13.24 4.13
N VAL A 167 -2.52 13.78 2.93
CA VAL A 167 -3.80 14.41 2.59
C VAL A 167 -4.47 13.74 1.40
N VAL A 168 -3.72 13.54 0.32
CA VAL A 168 -4.26 13.14 -0.98
C VAL A 168 -4.88 11.74 -0.94
N ASP A 169 -4.25 10.81 -0.24
CA ASP A 169 -4.64 9.40 -0.24
C ASP A 169 -5.95 9.09 0.51
N VAL A 170 -6.51 10.06 1.25
CA VAL A 170 -7.88 9.97 1.77
C VAL A 170 -8.89 9.89 0.63
N VAL A 171 -8.68 10.68 -0.41
CA VAL A 171 -9.58 10.73 -1.57
C VAL A 171 -9.40 9.47 -2.39
N HIS A 172 -8.15 9.11 -2.68
CA HIS A 172 -7.85 7.93 -3.48
C HIS A 172 -8.42 6.64 -2.87
N SER A 173 -8.25 6.40 -1.56
CA SER A 173 -8.80 5.22 -0.90
C SER A 173 -10.32 5.11 -1.05
N ARG A 174 -11.04 6.23 -0.92
CA ARG A 174 -12.50 6.29 -1.14
C ARG A 174 -12.87 6.03 -2.60
N GLU A 175 -12.11 6.56 -3.54
CA GLU A 175 -12.32 6.34 -4.97
C GLU A 175 -12.04 4.89 -5.37
N LEU A 176 -11.04 4.24 -4.76
CA LEU A 176 -10.78 2.82 -4.98
C LEU A 176 -11.93 1.92 -4.48
N PHE A 177 -12.61 2.28 -3.39
CA PHE A 177 -13.86 1.59 -3.01
C PHE A 177 -14.97 1.78 -4.04
N ARG A 178 -15.09 2.99 -4.63
CA ARG A 178 -16.03 3.24 -5.72
C ARG A 178 -15.68 2.45 -6.99
N ALA A 179 -14.40 2.32 -7.31
CA ALA A 179 -13.92 1.47 -8.39
C ALA A 179 -14.26 0.00 -8.12
N LEU A 180 -14.05 -0.49 -6.89
CA LEU A 180 -14.40 -1.84 -6.48
C LEU A 180 -15.90 -2.11 -6.62
N GLU A 181 -16.74 -1.18 -6.15
CA GLU A 181 -18.20 -1.24 -6.32
C GLU A 181 -18.59 -1.39 -7.79
N ALA A 182 -17.95 -0.63 -8.68
CA ALA A 182 -18.22 -0.68 -10.12
C ALA A 182 -17.79 -2.01 -10.75
N GLU A 183 -16.66 -2.58 -10.35
CA GLU A 183 -16.22 -3.90 -10.83
C GLU A 183 -17.13 -5.03 -10.35
N LEU A 184 -17.53 -5.01 -9.07
CA LEU A 184 -18.42 -6.02 -8.51
C LEU A 184 -19.82 -5.97 -9.14
N ALA A 185 -20.28 -4.78 -9.56
CA ALA A 185 -21.53 -4.63 -10.29
C ALA A 185 -21.51 -5.26 -11.69
N LEU A 186 -20.34 -5.44 -12.29
CA LEU A 186 -20.17 -6.14 -13.58
C LEU A 186 -20.04 -7.66 -13.42
N ALA A 187 -19.68 -8.14 -12.23
CA ALA A 187 -19.44 -9.56 -12.00
C ALA A 187 -20.75 -10.37 -12.07
N SER A 188 -20.77 -11.40 -12.92
CA SER A 188 -21.89 -12.35 -13.00
C SER A 188 -21.95 -13.28 -11.79
N ASP A 189 -20.80 -13.49 -11.16
CA ASP A 189 -20.59 -14.27 -9.93
C ASP A 189 -19.57 -13.50 -9.08
N PRO A 190 -20.02 -12.50 -8.29
CA PRO A 190 -19.10 -11.68 -7.53
C PRO A 190 -18.45 -12.51 -6.41
N PRO A 191 -17.15 -12.28 -6.13
CA PRO A 191 -16.46 -12.97 -5.04
C PRO A 191 -17.10 -12.63 -3.69
N GLU A 192 -17.04 -13.59 -2.77
CA GLU A 192 -17.46 -13.36 -1.40
C GLU A 192 -16.52 -12.36 -0.71
N PRO A 193 -16.99 -11.56 0.26
CA PRO A 193 -16.17 -10.56 0.93
C PRO A 193 -14.82 -11.08 1.46
N ALA A 194 -14.77 -12.32 1.96
CA ALA A 194 -13.53 -12.93 2.44
C ALA A 194 -12.50 -13.18 1.34
N GLU A 195 -12.92 -13.45 0.10
CA GLU A 195 -12.04 -13.73 -1.03
C GLU A 195 -11.32 -12.47 -1.55
N LEU A 196 -11.89 -11.30 -1.25
CA LEU A 196 -11.31 -9.99 -1.55
C LEU A 196 -10.12 -9.63 -0.64
N LEU A 197 -10.06 -10.22 0.56
CA LEU A 197 -9.12 -9.80 1.62
C LEU A 197 -7.71 -10.36 1.47
N GLY A 198 -7.48 -11.36 0.62
CA GLY A 198 -6.15 -11.99 0.49
C GLY A 198 -5.04 -11.01 0.12
N GLY A 199 -5.34 -9.95 -0.62
CA GLY A 199 -4.37 -8.89 -0.92
C GLY A 199 -4.04 -8.01 0.29
N VAL A 200 -5.04 -7.73 1.13
CA VAL A 200 -4.89 -6.97 2.39
C VAL A 200 -3.95 -7.71 3.33
N GLU A 201 -4.14 -9.03 3.51
CA GLU A 201 -3.30 -9.85 4.38
C GLU A 201 -1.84 -9.89 3.90
N LEU A 202 -1.62 -10.08 2.60
CA LEU A 202 -0.29 -10.13 2.01
C LEU A 202 0.44 -8.78 2.13
N LEU A 203 -0.27 -7.68 1.85
CA LEU A 203 0.33 -6.36 1.95
C LEU A 203 0.55 -5.96 3.41
N ALA A 204 -0.34 -6.32 4.34
CA ALA A 204 -0.13 -6.12 5.76
C ALA A 204 1.11 -6.87 6.27
N ALA A 205 1.34 -8.10 5.82
CA ALA A 205 2.56 -8.85 6.15
C ALA A 205 3.82 -8.15 5.60
N LEU A 206 3.79 -7.64 4.37
CA LEU A 206 4.87 -6.85 3.80
C LEU A 206 5.15 -5.57 4.61
N LEU A 207 4.11 -4.80 4.94
CA LEU A 207 4.22 -3.59 5.75
C LEU A 207 4.76 -3.90 7.15
N HIS A 208 4.35 -5.01 7.75
CA HIS A 208 4.92 -5.49 9.00
C HIS A 208 6.41 -5.81 8.86
N SER A 209 6.85 -6.47 7.77
CA SER A 209 8.28 -6.78 7.54
C SER A 209 9.15 -5.52 7.38
N ILE A 210 8.58 -4.41 6.88
CA ILE A 210 9.25 -3.11 6.84
C ILE A 210 9.51 -2.60 8.26
N LEU A 211 8.50 -2.67 9.14
CA LEU A 211 8.58 -2.17 10.51
C LEU A 211 9.44 -3.05 11.41
N HIS A 212 9.32 -4.37 11.25
CA HIS A 212 9.89 -5.39 12.11
C HIS A 212 10.66 -6.41 11.25
N PRO A 213 11.86 -6.07 10.76
CA PRO A 213 12.66 -7.01 9.99
C PRO A 213 12.95 -8.23 10.87
N ALA A 214 12.90 -9.43 10.28
CA ALA A 214 13.37 -10.61 10.98
C ALA A 214 14.78 -10.33 11.51
N SER A 215 15.01 -10.56 12.80
CA SER A 215 16.36 -10.55 13.33
C SER A 215 17.14 -11.56 12.50
N ASN A 216 18.15 -11.11 11.75
CA ASN A 216 19.09 -12.03 11.13
C ASN A 216 19.67 -12.82 12.29
N GLY A 217 19.15 -14.04 12.49
CA GLY A 217 19.73 -14.99 13.41
C GLY A 217 21.19 -15.07 13.05
N SER A 218 22.04 -14.82 14.04
CA SER A 218 23.41 -15.31 14.05
C SER A 218 23.34 -16.77 13.64
N HIS A 219 23.61 -17.05 12.36
CA HIS A 219 23.88 -18.41 11.92
C HIS A 219 25.14 -18.84 12.69
N PRO A 220 25.07 -19.94 13.47
CA PRO A 220 26.27 -20.52 14.07
C PRO A 220 27.25 -21.00 12.99
#